data_AF-A0AAW4BIJ4-F1
#
_entry.id   AF-A0AAW4BIJ4-F1
#
_cell.length_a   1.000
_cell.length_b   1.000
_cell.length_c   1.000
_cell.angle_alpha   90.00
_cell.angle_beta   90.00
_cell.angle_gamma   90.00
#
_symmetry.space_group_name_H-M   'P 1'
#
loop_
_entity.id
_entity.type
_entity.pdbx_description
1 polymer ?
#
loop_
_entity_poly.entity_id
_entity_poly.type
_entity_poly.pdbx_seq_one_letter_code
_entity_poly.pdbx_strand_id
1 'polypeptide(L)'
;KAKTKSTASTTPATPKGAIMVGLETNRTMKCMGCDVKIVLEGVAALLGWNANDVYEVGRKPAQGVPVNIDIKQEPLMVALEQIKADSGHIADIRIDPNFKSILIEYKSLNPMATIQ
;
A
#
# COMPACT_ATOMS: atom_id res chain seq x y z
N LYS A 1 -52.94 -14.89 -11.12
CA LYS A 1 -51.50 -15.22 -11.21
C LYS A 1 -50.71 -13.91 -11.28
N ALA A 2 -50.36 -13.34 -10.13
CA ALA A 2 -49.64 -12.06 -10.04
C ALA A 2 -48.14 -12.34 -9.86
N LYS A 3 -47.31 -11.72 -10.71
CA LYS A 3 -45.86 -11.91 -10.79
C LYS A 3 -45.20 -10.76 -10.01
N THR A 4 -44.87 -10.97 -8.74
CA THR A 4 -44.11 -10.02 -7.93
C THR A 4 -42.64 -10.10 -8.32
N LYS A 5 -42.13 -8.98 -8.85
CA LYS A 5 -40.78 -8.75 -9.34
C LYS A 5 -39.87 -8.49 -8.13
N SER A 6 -38.87 -9.35 -7.93
CA SER A 6 -37.85 -9.21 -6.88
C SER A 6 -37.20 -7.83 -6.91
N THR A 7 -37.24 -7.16 -5.76
CA THR A 7 -36.45 -5.98 -5.43
C THR A 7 -34.99 -6.42 -5.29
N ALA A 8 -34.17 -6.12 -6.30
CA ALA A 8 -32.73 -6.27 -6.20
C ALA A 8 -32.18 -5.10 -5.35
N SER A 9 -31.79 -5.41 -4.12
CA SER A 9 -30.96 -4.54 -3.29
C SER A 9 -29.67 -4.25 -4.05
N THR A 10 -29.56 -3.04 -4.60
CA THR A 10 -28.36 -2.60 -5.31
C THR A 10 -27.38 -2.11 -4.25
N THR A 11 -26.55 -3.00 -3.75
CA THR A 11 -25.35 -2.62 -2.99
C THR A 11 -24.50 -1.72 -3.91
N PRO A 12 -24.03 -0.54 -3.48
CA PRO A 12 -23.08 0.22 -4.28
C PRO A 12 -21.84 -0.64 -4.44
N ALA A 13 -21.54 -1.04 -5.69
CA ALA A 13 -20.28 -1.65 -6.00
C ALA A 13 -19.20 -0.60 -5.71
N THR A 14 -18.41 -0.83 -4.67
CA THR A 14 -17.12 -0.14 -4.49
C THR A 14 -16.42 -0.21 -5.85
N PRO A 15 -16.06 0.92 -6.47
CA PRO A 15 -15.36 0.88 -7.74
C PRO A 15 -14.11 0.05 -7.51
N LYS A 16 -14.04 -1.13 -8.14
CA LYS A 16 -12.82 -1.95 -8.18
C LYS A 16 -11.74 -0.99 -8.66
N GLY A 17 -10.85 -0.65 -7.73
CA GLY A 17 -9.85 0.39 -7.88
C GLY A 17 -9.17 0.27 -9.24
N ALA A 18 -8.88 1.43 -9.83
CA ALA A 18 -8.11 1.57 -11.05
C ALA A 18 -7.14 0.39 -11.21
N ILE A 19 -7.34 -0.42 -12.25
CA ILE A 19 -6.46 -1.53 -12.60
C ILE A 19 -5.07 -0.92 -12.70
N MET A 20 -4.24 -1.17 -11.68
CA MET A 20 -2.92 -0.56 -11.60
C MET A 20 -2.02 -1.32 -12.57
N VAL A 21 -1.95 -0.83 -13.80
CA VAL A 21 -1.14 -1.42 -14.87
C VAL A 21 0.29 -1.63 -14.36
N GLY A 22 0.75 -2.89 -14.34
CA GLY A 22 2.10 -3.24 -13.91
C GLY A 22 2.21 -3.94 -12.55
N LEU A 23 1.16 -3.91 -11.71
CA LEU A 23 1.18 -4.59 -10.40
C LEU A 23 1.07 -6.11 -10.50
N GLU A 24 0.45 -6.58 -11.56
CA GLU A 24 0.39 -7.98 -11.98
C GLU A 24 1.69 -8.49 -12.62
N THR A 25 2.65 -7.61 -12.92
CA THR A 25 3.90 -8.04 -13.56
C THR A 25 4.80 -8.76 -12.57
N ASN A 26 5.33 -9.91 -12.98
CA ASN A 26 6.25 -10.68 -12.18
C ASN A 26 7.58 -9.93 -12.07
N ARG A 27 7.99 -9.63 -10.84
CA ARG A 27 9.24 -8.94 -10.52
C ARG A 27 10.00 -9.71 -9.45
N THR A 28 11.28 -9.37 -9.34
CA THR A 28 12.13 -9.83 -8.25
C THR A 28 12.54 -8.61 -7.45
N MET A 29 12.29 -8.64 -6.16
CA MET A 29 12.64 -7.59 -5.22
C MET A 29 13.00 -8.25 -3.90
N LYS A 30 14.16 -7.88 -3.36
CA LYS A 30 14.63 -8.39 -2.09
C LYS A 30 15.19 -7.24 -1.26
N CYS A 31 14.69 -7.11 -0.05
CA CYS A 31 15.12 -6.13 0.93
C CYS A 31 14.82 -6.68 2.33
N MET A 32 15.80 -6.67 3.22
CA MET A 32 15.63 -7.09 4.61
C MET A 32 15.90 -5.90 5.52
N GLY A 33 14.89 -5.46 6.27
CA GLY A 33 15.00 -4.34 7.21
C GLY A 33 15.23 -2.97 6.57
N CYS A 34 14.86 -2.76 5.29
CA CYS A 34 14.95 -1.42 4.71
C CYS A 34 13.77 -0.56 5.15
N ASP A 35 13.98 0.75 5.17
CA ASP A 35 12.90 1.69 5.48
C ASP A 35 11.81 1.63 4.40
N VAL A 36 10.55 1.69 4.86
CA VAL A 36 9.35 1.61 4.02
C VAL A 36 9.37 2.58 2.85
N LYS A 37 9.94 3.78 3.03
CA LYS A 37 10.04 4.79 1.97
C LYS A 37 10.92 4.30 0.82
N ILE A 38 12.12 3.81 1.14
CA ILE A 38 13.09 3.31 0.16
C ILE A 38 12.50 2.14 -0.64
N VAL A 39 11.76 1.26 0.03
CA VAL A 39 11.10 0.13 -0.64
C VAL A 39 10.01 0.64 -1.59
N LEU A 40 9.18 1.60 -1.17
CA LEU A 40 8.13 2.15 -2.02
C LEU A 40 8.68 2.97 -3.20
N GLU A 41 9.81 3.64 -3.04
CA GLU A 41 10.55 4.27 -4.15
C GLU A 41 11.00 3.22 -5.19
N GLY A 42 11.49 2.06 -4.72
CA GLY A 42 11.81 0.93 -5.59
C GLY A 42 10.59 0.37 -6.31
N VAL A 43 9.45 0.25 -5.62
CA VAL A 43 8.16 -0.16 -6.22
C VAL A 43 7.74 0.84 -7.31
N ALA A 44 7.80 2.14 -7.03
CA ALA A 44 7.49 3.19 -8.00
C ALA A 44 8.38 3.08 -9.26
N ALA A 45 9.70 2.88 -9.07
CA ALA A 45 10.63 2.68 -10.18
C ALA A 45 10.30 1.43 -11.02
N LEU A 46 9.91 0.32 -10.39
CA LEU A 46 9.51 -0.92 -11.08
C LEU A 46 8.20 -0.76 -11.87
N LEU A 47 7.32 0.15 -11.44
CA LEU A 47 6.11 0.54 -12.17
C LEU A 47 6.37 1.58 -13.26
N GLY A 48 7.62 2.02 -13.44
CA GLY A 48 7.98 3.08 -14.39
C GLY A 48 7.49 4.48 -13.97
N TRP A 49 7.26 4.67 -12.67
CA TRP A 49 6.91 5.96 -12.09
C TRP A 49 8.18 6.67 -11.58
N ASN A 50 8.04 7.95 -11.23
CA ASN A 50 9.15 8.69 -10.65
C ASN A 50 9.31 8.29 -9.17
N ALA A 51 10.52 7.87 -8.77
CA ALA A 51 10.81 7.53 -7.38
C ALA A 51 10.61 8.73 -6.42
N ASN A 52 10.66 9.97 -6.91
CA ASN A 52 10.41 11.15 -6.09
C ASN A 52 8.92 11.37 -5.81
N ASP A 53 8.00 10.68 -6.50
CA ASP A 53 6.56 10.75 -6.25
C ASP A 53 6.11 9.82 -5.11
N VAL A 54 6.99 9.65 -4.12
CA VAL A 54 6.73 8.95 -2.86
C VAL A 54 6.76 9.96 -1.72
N TYR A 55 5.57 10.31 -1.24
CA TYR A 55 5.36 11.37 -0.27
C TYR A 55 5.18 10.80 1.13
N GLU A 56 5.76 11.47 2.12
CA GLU A 56 5.60 11.14 3.54
C GLU A 56 4.76 12.24 4.22
N VAL A 57 3.77 11.83 5.02
CA VAL A 57 2.94 12.73 5.83
C VAL A 57 2.89 12.22 7.26
N GLY A 58 2.89 13.15 8.22
CA GLY A 58 2.91 12.85 9.64
C GLY A 58 4.33 12.77 10.21
N ARG A 59 4.44 12.33 11.46
CA ARG A 59 5.73 12.25 12.15
C ARG A 59 6.34 10.86 11.93
N LYS A 60 7.36 10.78 11.08
CA LYS A 60 8.16 9.58 10.91
C LYS A 60 8.78 9.15 12.25
N PRO A 61 8.68 7.87 12.65
CA PRO A 61 9.38 7.36 13.83
C PRO A 61 10.89 7.54 13.69
N ALA A 62 11.59 7.85 14.79
CA ALA A 62 13.03 8.10 14.77
C ALA A 62 13.84 6.88 14.27
N GLN A 63 13.36 5.68 14.60
CA GLN A 63 13.95 4.41 14.15
C GLN A 63 13.59 4.02 12.70
N GLY A 64 12.80 4.84 12.00
CA GLY A 64 12.24 4.48 10.69
C GLY A 64 11.13 3.43 10.79
N VAL A 65 10.71 2.92 9.63
CA VAL A 65 9.72 1.82 9.55
C VAL A 65 10.33 0.70 8.73
N PRO A 66 10.96 -0.30 9.36
CA PRO A 66 11.61 -1.39 8.65
C PRO A 66 10.56 -2.34 8.07
N VAL A 67 10.78 -2.78 6.83
CA VAL A 67 9.98 -3.81 6.16
C VAL A 67 10.88 -4.88 5.54
N ASN A 68 10.34 -6.09 5.40
CA ASN A 68 11.03 -7.24 4.81
C ASN A 68 10.28 -7.70 3.57
N ILE A 69 10.95 -7.62 2.42
CA ILE A 69 10.43 -8.02 1.13
C ILE A 69 11.34 -9.11 0.56
N ASP A 70 10.74 -10.23 0.20
CA ASP A 70 11.38 -11.26 -0.60
C ASP A 70 10.34 -11.78 -1.58
N ILE A 71 10.34 -11.20 -2.78
CA ILE A 71 9.53 -11.68 -3.90
C ILE A 71 10.44 -12.15 -5.04
N LYS A 72 10.15 -13.33 -5.60
CA LYS A 72 10.98 -13.96 -6.65
C LYS A 72 10.12 -14.38 -7.83
N GLN A 73 10.16 -13.57 -8.90
CA GLN A 73 9.29 -13.74 -10.07
C GLN A 73 7.79 -13.78 -9.69
N GLU A 74 7.41 -12.96 -8.72
CA GLU A 74 6.04 -12.86 -8.24
C GLU A 74 5.45 -11.49 -8.59
N PRO A 75 4.12 -11.36 -8.63
CA PRO A 75 3.47 -10.07 -8.86
C PRO A 75 3.92 -9.05 -7.82
N LEU A 76 4.17 -7.81 -8.25
CA LEU A 76 4.53 -6.71 -7.36
C LEU A 76 3.46 -6.44 -6.29
N MET A 77 2.21 -6.88 -6.53
CA MET A 77 1.13 -6.85 -5.54
C MET A 77 1.48 -7.64 -4.26
N VAL A 78 2.20 -8.76 -4.38
CA VAL A 78 2.64 -9.56 -3.23
C VAL A 78 3.61 -8.76 -2.36
N ALA A 79 4.54 -8.02 -2.97
CA ALA A 79 5.42 -7.13 -2.22
C ALA A 79 4.62 -6.04 -1.50
N LEU A 80 3.63 -5.41 -2.15
CA LEU A 80 2.79 -4.42 -1.48
C LEU A 80 2.00 -4.99 -0.30
N GLU A 81 1.52 -6.22 -0.41
CA GLU A 81 0.84 -6.91 0.70
C GLU A 81 1.80 -7.17 1.86
N GLN A 82 3.03 -7.62 1.59
CA GLN A 82 4.08 -7.77 2.60
C GLN A 82 4.41 -6.43 3.29
N ILE A 83 4.60 -5.35 2.51
CA ILE A 83 4.84 -4.01 3.06
C ILE A 83 3.69 -3.59 3.98
N LYS A 84 2.43 -3.80 3.56
CA LYS A 84 1.26 -3.44 4.37
C LYS A 84 1.16 -4.27 5.64
N ALA A 85 1.51 -5.55 5.59
CA ALA A 85 1.53 -6.42 6.76
C ALA A 85 2.59 -5.94 7.77
N ASP A 86 3.80 -5.63 7.30
CA ASP A 86 4.91 -5.20 8.17
C ASP A 86 4.71 -3.79 8.73
N SER A 87 4.25 -2.84 7.90
CA SER A 87 4.18 -1.42 8.26
C SER A 87 2.80 -0.97 8.74
N GLY A 88 1.74 -1.76 8.54
CA GLY A 88 0.35 -1.33 8.71
C GLY A 88 -0.04 -0.86 10.12
N HIS A 89 0.74 -1.23 11.14
CA HIS A 89 0.54 -0.75 12.51
C HIS A 89 1.20 0.62 12.77
N ILE A 90 2.12 1.06 11.91
CA ILE A 90 2.89 2.31 12.04
C ILE A 90 2.54 3.31 10.93
N ALA A 91 2.20 2.84 9.74
CA ALA A 91 1.90 3.69 8.59
C ALA A 91 0.72 3.14 7.78
N ASP A 92 -0.07 4.05 7.22
CA ASP A 92 -1.03 3.73 6.17
C ASP A 92 -0.42 4.09 4.81
N ILE A 93 -0.48 3.15 3.86
CA ILE A 93 0.08 3.32 2.53
C ILE A 93 -1.05 3.43 1.52
N ARG A 94 -1.09 4.55 0.80
CA ARG A 94 -2.04 4.82 -0.28
C ARG A 94 -1.28 4.92 -1.60
N ILE A 95 -1.79 4.25 -2.63
CA ILE A 95 -1.20 4.27 -3.96
C ILE A 95 -2.24 4.86 -4.90
N ASP A 96 -1.87 5.94 -5.58
CA ASP A 96 -2.73 6.57 -6.58
C ASP A 96 -2.12 6.39 -7.98
N PRO A 97 -2.66 5.47 -8.78
CA PRO A 97 -2.15 5.19 -10.12
C PRO A 97 -2.46 6.33 -11.12
N ASN A 98 -3.45 7.19 -10.85
CA ASN A 98 -3.78 8.30 -11.75
C ASN A 98 -2.70 9.38 -11.69
N PHE A 99 -2.19 9.64 -10.48
CA PHE A 99 -1.10 10.58 -10.24
C PHE A 99 0.28 9.91 -10.24
N LYS A 100 0.34 8.58 -10.41
CA LYS A 100 1.57 7.78 -10.38
C LYS A 100 2.39 8.04 -9.10
N SER A 101 1.69 8.16 -7.98
CA SER A 101 2.24 8.59 -6.71
C SER A 101 1.90 7.62 -5.59
N ILE A 102 2.76 7.58 -4.57
CA ILE A 102 2.56 6.80 -3.35
C ILE A 102 2.59 7.76 -2.16
N LEU A 103 1.63 7.62 -1.25
CA LEU A 103 1.56 8.38 -0.01
C LEU A 103 1.74 7.43 1.19
N ILE A 104 2.66 7.80 2.07
CA ILE A 104 2.95 7.14 3.33
C ILE A 104 2.46 8.06 4.44
N GLU A 105 1.41 7.65 5.14
CA GLU A 105 0.84 8.40 6.26
C GLU A 105 1.24 7.73 7.57
N TYR A 106 2.16 8.35 8.32
CA TYR A 106 2.60 7.83 9.61
C TYR A 106 1.54 8.03 10.68
N LYS A 107 1.13 6.93 11.31
CA LYS A 107 0.24 6.95 12.46
C LYS A 107 0.97 7.60 13.61
N SER A 108 0.36 8.61 14.21
CA SER A 108 0.87 9.17 15.46
C SER A 108 0.82 8.09 16.51
N LEU A 109 1.98 7.49 16.84
CA LEU A 109 2.16 6.72 18.06
C LEU A 109 1.90 7.69 19.21
N ASN A 110 0.68 7.71 19.74
CA ASN A 110 0.34 8.55 20.86
C ASN A 110 1.17 8.03 22.07
N PRO A 111 2.19 8.74 22.56
CA PRO A 111 3.06 8.22 23.61
C PRO A 111 2.39 8.18 25.00
N MET A 112 1.07 8.39 25.08
CA MET A 112 0.30 8.47 26.32
C MET A 112 -0.74 7.35 26.50
N ALA A 113 -0.59 6.20 25.84
CA ALA A 113 -1.38 5.02 26.15
C ALA A 113 -0.48 3.95 26.77
N THR A 114 -0.33 3.98 28.10
CA THR A 114 -0.09 2.87 29.06
C THR A 114 0.75 3.36 30.23
N ILE A 115 0.15 4.16 31.11
CA ILE A 115 0.37 4.12 32.57
C ILE A 115 -0.99 4.42 33.21
N GLN A 116 -1.74 3.38 33.56
CA GLN A 116 -2.70 3.38 34.66
C GLN A 116 -2.64 2.03 35.34
#